data_AF-A0A838RM71-F1
#
_entry.id   AF-A0A838RM71-F1
#
_cell.length_a   1.000
_cell.length_b   1.000
_cell.length_c   1.000
_cell.angle_alpha   90.00
_cell.angle_beta   90.00
_cell.angle_gamma   90.00
#
_symmetry.space_group_name_H-M   'P 1'
#
loop_
_entity.id
_entity.type
_entity.pdbx_description
1 polymer ?
#
loop_
_entity_poly.entity_id
_entity_poly.type
_entity_poly.pdbx_seq_one_letter_code
_entity_poly.pdbx_strand_id
1 'polypeptide(L)'
;QTLIWKNPALQWQDGSLRLSNGRHAPPLLLRLPDGYHGADIRQVALCWRANHYELALTIGTGREPLPLRSEGQVAGVDLGKFISRH
;
A
#
# COMPACT_ATOMS: atom_id res chain seq x y z
N GLN A 1 -2.14 12.15 11.85
CA GLN A 1 -2.54 10.88 12.47
C GLN A 1 -2.77 9.86 11.37
N THR A 2 -2.38 8.60 11.58
CA THR A 2 -2.52 7.52 10.59
C THR A 2 -3.10 6.30 11.27
N LEU A 3 -4.15 5.71 10.68
CA LEU A 3 -4.69 4.43 11.10
C LEU A 3 -4.21 3.36 10.11
N ILE A 4 -3.74 2.22 10.64
CA ILE A 4 -3.14 1.17 9.82
C ILE A 4 -3.78 -0.17 10.16
N TRP A 5 -4.22 -0.88 9.13
CA TRP A 5 -4.65 -2.27 9.19
C TRP A 5 -3.62 -3.14 8.46
N LYS A 6 -3.16 -4.19 9.12
CA LYS A 6 -2.25 -5.22 8.58
C LYS A 6 -2.90 -6.59 8.71
N ASN A 7 -2.42 -7.57 7.94
CA ASN A 7 -2.83 -8.96 8.16
C ASN A 7 -2.61 -9.38 9.63
N PRO A 8 -3.56 -10.10 10.27
CA PRO A 8 -4.79 -10.70 9.71
C PRO A 8 -6.06 -9.83 9.81
N ALA A 9 -5.96 -8.55 10.15
CA ALA A 9 -7.13 -7.68 10.35
C ALA A 9 -7.82 -7.21 9.05
N LEU A 10 -7.34 -7.66 7.89
CA LEU A 10 -7.90 -7.39 6.57
C LEU A 10 -8.76 -8.58 6.16
N GLN A 11 -10.07 -8.36 5.98
CA GLN A 11 -11.00 -9.41 5.55
C GLN A 11 -11.69 -8.97 4.28
N TRP A 12 -11.83 -9.88 3.32
CA TRP A 12 -12.66 -9.67 2.14
C TRP A 12 -14.11 -10.09 2.43
N GLN A 13 -15.06 -9.29 1.98
CA GLN A 13 -16.49 -9.56 2.03
C GLN A 13 -17.16 -8.94 0.80
N ASP A 14 -17.71 -9.78 -0.08
CA ASP A 14 -18.51 -9.35 -1.24
C ASP A 14 -17.85 -8.24 -2.09
N GLY A 15 -16.58 -8.43 -2.46
CA GLY A 15 -15.81 -7.44 -3.24
C GLY A 15 -15.38 -6.19 -2.47
N SER A 16 -15.57 -6.18 -1.15
CA SER A 16 -15.17 -5.09 -0.26
C SER A 16 -14.14 -5.55 0.77
N LEU A 17 -13.23 -4.66 1.15
CA LEU A 17 -12.37 -4.84 2.30
C LEU A 17 -13.09 -4.39 3.57
N ARG A 18 -13.17 -5.28 4.54
CA ARG A 18 -13.69 -5.02 5.88
C ARG A 18 -12.54 -4.66 6.81
N LEU A 19 -12.56 -3.43 7.32
CA LEU A 19 -11.54 -2.85 8.18
C LEU A 19 -12.12 -2.63 9.59
N SER A 20 -11.44 -3.13 10.62
CA SER A 20 -11.89 -2.97 12.01
C SER A 20 -11.82 -1.51 12.46
N ASN A 21 -12.91 -0.94 12.95
CA ASN A 21 -12.95 0.46 13.41
C ASN A 21 -12.88 0.58 14.95
N GLY A 22 -12.29 -0.40 15.62
CA GLY A 22 -12.24 -0.47 17.09
C GLY A 22 -13.37 -1.31 17.71
N ARG A 23 -13.32 -1.50 19.03
CA ARG A 23 -14.25 -2.37 19.77
C ARG A 23 -15.65 -1.72 19.78
N HIS A 24 -16.68 -2.51 19.47
CA HIS A 24 -18.09 -2.08 19.42
C HIS A 24 -18.43 -1.03 18.34
N ALA A 25 -17.49 -0.67 17.47
CA ALA A 25 -17.76 0.17 16.31
C ALA A 25 -18.09 -0.69 15.09
N PRO A 26 -19.00 -0.24 14.20
CA PRO A 26 -19.21 -0.91 12.92
C PRO A 26 -17.92 -0.89 12.10
N PRO A 27 -17.60 -1.98 11.38
CA PRO A 27 -16.41 -2.01 10.54
C PRO A 27 -16.56 -1.04 9.37
N LEU A 28 -15.44 -0.50 8.91
CA LEU A 28 -15.37 0.25 7.67
C LEU A 28 -15.38 -0.75 6.50
N LEU A 29 -16.35 -0.61 5.62
CA LEU A 29 -16.43 -1.40 4.39
C LEU A 29 -15.95 -0.53 3.23
N LEU A 30 -14.87 -0.96 2.59
CA LEU A 30 -14.28 -0.30 1.45
C LEU A 30 -14.52 -1.14 0.20
N ARG A 31 -15.43 -0.69 -0.65
CA ARG A 31 -15.58 -1.27 -1.99
C ARG A 31 -14.35 -0.90 -2.82
N LEU A 32 -13.68 -1.90 -3.36
CA LEU A 32 -12.57 -1.70 -4.28
C LEU A 32 -13.04 -1.89 -5.73
N PRO A 33 -12.42 -1.19 -6.70
CA PRO A 33 -12.64 -1.49 -8.11
C PRO A 33 -12.30 -2.95 -8.41
N ASP A 34 -13.02 -3.55 -9.38
CA ASP A 34 -12.94 -4.98 -9.70
C ASP A 34 -11.52 -5.46 -10.01
N GLY A 35 -10.67 -4.59 -10.58
CA GLY A 35 -9.26 -4.91 -10.86
C GLY A 35 -8.40 -5.20 -9.62
N TYR A 36 -8.88 -4.86 -8.43
CA TYR A 36 -8.21 -5.17 -7.16
C TYR A 36 -8.81 -6.39 -6.45
N HIS A 37 -9.88 -6.98 -6.99
CA HIS A 37 -10.47 -8.18 -6.40
C HIS A 37 -9.48 -9.34 -6.54
N GLY A 38 -9.20 -10.03 -5.44
CA GLY A 38 -8.17 -11.08 -5.39
C GLY A 38 -6.73 -10.56 -5.33
N ALA A 39 -6.51 -9.24 -5.33
CA ALA A 39 -5.18 -8.69 -5.08
C ALA A 39 -4.71 -9.03 -3.66
N ASP A 40 -3.42 -9.30 -3.53
CA ASP A 40 -2.77 -9.64 -2.26
C ASP A 40 -2.54 -8.37 -1.41
N ILE A 41 -3.62 -7.82 -0.85
CA ILE A 41 -3.54 -6.61 -0.01
C ILE A 41 -2.91 -6.97 1.34
N ARG A 42 -1.72 -6.43 1.60
CA ARG A 42 -0.93 -6.70 2.82
C ARG A 42 -1.17 -5.67 3.91
N GLN A 43 -1.51 -4.44 3.52
CA GLN A 43 -1.75 -3.34 4.44
C GLN A 43 -2.74 -2.35 3.82
N VAL A 44 -3.56 -1.75 4.67
CA VAL A 44 -4.37 -0.57 4.35
C VAL A 44 -4.04 0.52 5.35
N ALA A 45 -3.85 1.76 4.90
CA ALA A 45 -3.59 2.89 5.78
C ALA A 45 -4.49 4.08 5.44
N LEU A 46 -5.20 4.62 6.44
CA LEU A 46 -5.93 5.87 6.34
C LEU A 46 -5.02 7.00 6.85
N CYS A 47 -4.63 7.89 5.95
CA CYS A 47 -3.73 9.01 6.22
C CYS A 47 -4.48 10.33 6.10
N TRP A 48 -4.21 11.28 7.00
CA TRP A 48 -4.55 12.69 6.75
C TRP A 48 -3.39 13.37 6.03
N ARG A 49 -3.61 13.84 4.81
CA ARG A 49 -2.60 14.52 3.97
C ARG A 49 -3.26 15.69 3.25
N ALA A 50 -2.54 16.81 3.11
CA ALA A 50 -2.98 17.97 2.33
C ALA A 50 -4.48 18.32 2.51
N ASN A 51 -4.94 18.41 3.77
CA ASN A 51 -6.31 18.73 4.16
C ASN A 51 -7.41 17.73 3.73
N HIS A 52 -7.05 16.49 3.41
CA HIS A 52 -8.02 15.44 3.14
C HIS A 52 -7.55 14.07 3.67
N TYR A 53 -8.48 13.11 3.72
CA TYR A 53 -8.18 11.73 4.05
C TYR A 53 -7.85 10.95 2.77
N GLU A 54 -6.72 10.25 2.78
CA GLU A 54 -6.30 9.34 1.73
C GLU A 54 -6.27 7.91 2.26
N LEU A 55 -6.68 6.95 1.44
CA LEU A 55 -6.53 5.54 1.73
C LEU A 55 -5.45 4.92 0.84
N ALA A 56 -4.38 4.43 1.47
CA ALA A 56 -3.28 3.78 0.79
C ALA A 56 -3.38 2.25 0.94
N LEU A 57 -3.34 1.53 -0.20
CA LEU A 57 -3.32 0.07 -0.25
C LEU A 57 -1.90 -0.40 -0.57
N THR A 58 -1.33 -1.28 0.26
CA THR A 58 -0.09 -1.98 -0.05
C THR A 58 -0.42 -3.34 -0.65
N ILE A 59 -0.03 -3.54 -1.89
CA ILE A 59 -0.28 -4.78 -2.64
C ILE A 59 1.01 -5.58 -2.72
N GLY A 60 0.95 -6.83 -2.27
CA GLY A 60 2.03 -7.79 -2.46
C GLY A 60 2.18 -8.11 -3.94
N THR A 61 3.42 -8.09 -4.44
CA THR A 61 3.72 -8.43 -5.83
C THR A 61 3.81 -9.94 -6.07
N GLY A 62 3.61 -10.76 -5.03
CA GLY A 62 3.76 -12.21 -5.07
C GLY A 62 5.20 -12.69 -5.33
N ARG A 63 6.16 -11.78 -5.44
CA ARG A 63 7.57 -12.08 -5.65
C ARG A 63 8.30 -11.93 -4.32
N GLU A 64 8.93 -12.99 -3.86
CA GLU A 64 9.96 -12.85 -2.85
C GLU A 64 11.11 -12.00 -3.42
N PRO A 65 11.70 -11.10 -2.62
CA PRO A 65 12.94 -10.46 -2.99
C PRO A 65 13.96 -11.55 -3.34
N LEU A 66 14.53 -11.49 -4.53
CA LEU A 66 15.64 -12.37 -4.88
C LEU A 66 16.77 -12.11 -3.86
N PRO A 67 17.42 -13.15 -3.33
CA PRO A 67 18.57 -12.95 -2.46
C PRO A 67 19.57 -12.05 -3.16
N LEU A 68 20.11 -11.06 -2.44
CA LEU A 68 21.17 -10.20 -2.97
C LEU A 68 22.28 -11.11 -3.48
N ARG A 69 22.52 -11.09 -4.79
CA ARG A 69 23.67 -11.80 -5.36
C ARG A 69 24.91 -11.03 -4.93
N SER A 70 25.81 -11.69 -4.21
CA SER A 70 27.09 -11.12 -3.74
C SER A 70 28.02 -10.73 -4.90
N GLU A 71 27.74 -11.21 -6.11
CA GLU A 71 28.45 -10.88 -7.34
C GLU A 71 27.49 -10.18 -8.30
N GLY A 72 27.75 -8.91 -8.59
CA GLY A 72 26.91 -8.10 -9.46
C GLY A 72 27.64 -6.86 -9.97
N GLN A 73 27.24 -6.39 -11.16
CA GLN A 73 27.72 -5.13 -11.71
C GLN A 73 27.22 -3.95 -10.87
N VAL A 74 28.11 -3.02 -10.56
CA VAL A 74 27.78 -1.78 -9.84
C VAL A 74 27.26 -0.75 -10.83
N ALA A 75 26.03 -0.28 -10.64
CA ALA A 75 25.51 0.89 -11.34
C ALA A 75 25.67 2.13 -10.45
N GLY A 76 26.41 3.12 -10.91
CA GLY A 76 26.46 4.44 -10.30
C GLY A 76 25.23 5.24 -10.70
N VAL A 77 24.42 5.66 -9.72
CA VAL A 77 23.29 6.57 -9.95
C VAL A 77 23.71 7.95 -9.47
N ASP A 78 23.86 8.90 -10.40
CA ASP A 78 24.07 10.31 -10.06
C ASP A 78 22.77 11.10 -10.27
N LEU A 79 22.42 11.93 -9.29
CA LEU A 79 21.26 12.83 -9.36
C LEU A 79 21.69 14.16 -9.99
N GLY A 80 22.02 14.13 -11.28
CA GLY A 80 22.39 15.32 -12.03
C GLY A 80 21.26 16.35 -12.04
N LYS A 81 21.54 17.60 -11.64
CA LYS A 81 20.60 18.71 -11.80
C LYS A 81 20.51 19.10 -13.27
N PHE A 82 19.31 18.97 -13.86
CA PHE A 82 19.00 19.60 -15.15
C PHE A 82 18.82 21.10 -14.93
N ILE A 83 19.80 21.91 -15.35
CA ILE A 83 19.67 23.37 -15.39
C ILE A 83 19.39 23.76 -16.84
N SER A 84 18.11 23.94 -17.18
CA SER A 84 17.70 24.57 -18.44
C SER A 84 18.02 26.06 -18.37
N ARG A 85 18.91 26.56 -19.23
CA ARG A 85 19.10 28.00 -19.45
C ARG A 85 18.24 28.42 -20.63
N HIS A 86 17.31 29.35 -20.37
CA HIS A 86 16.63 30.13 -21.39
C HIS A 86 17.53 31.27 -21.88
#